data_AF-A0AAU9W720-F1
#
_entry.id   AF-A0AAU9W720-F1
#
_cell.length_a   1.000
_cell.length_b   1.000
_cell.length_c   1.000
_cell.angle_alpha   90.00
_cell.angle_beta   90.00
_cell.angle_gamma   90.00
#
_symmetry.space_group_name_H-M   'P 1'
#
loop_
_entity.id
_entity.type
_entity.pdbx_description
1 polymer ?
#
loop_
_entity_poly.entity_id
_entity_poly.type
_entity_poly.pdbx_seq_one_letter_code
_entity_poly.pdbx_strand_id
1 'polypeptide(L)'
;MRLNLVKKELIGSGSFGNVYKVESDSNPVAVKILHERYTDDNKCLKKFEAECKILQNLQHKNVVTFLGFITSHASPPMLITELLDCDLGKYIRNCHPGKIPFSEIVSIMLDVAEGLAYLHQQNPPIVHRDLASKNILLTKKRQAKIADVGLAKVLPKDKQNYCSPVPGTPVYAAPETFHPDYDPNFPSSMKVRSPVEYDTKIDIFSLGITLMEVVNGKRPNPQPGDSPFTSDGVQILEKDRRKGDIEMMGEHKLKEIVFLCIEDVSERRPSAEELTEMLREQCSQIEQKCPKIKQKKIIASRAEGEIPTIKVTVLGISNVGKTCLLQSFVHNTFISLTFPTVGADCNYVSIKVRSRDFKLMVLDTSGLEKFQHLIPMFIRGSQGILLVYDVNKPFSLEVIPEMLHVVTKNAPDIKSFILVGNKADLTERKQSELVVSKEGEQFAQNLGIPFIETSAKSGKNVRKVFEMIAENIYDDLDLSDIDTFISNARRDAITVMNDPPREQNFLEQIGDYFRSGWNWFKGIFNRG
;
A
#
# COMPACT_ATOMS: atom_id res chain seq x y z
N MET A 1 -7.05 15.61 -6.38
CA MET A 1 -7.85 14.63 -7.14
C MET A 1 -9.23 15.21 -7.35
N ARG A 2 -9.68 15.40 -8.60
CA ARG A 2 -11.10 15.61 -8.91
C ARG A 2 -11.74 14.27 -9.24
N LEU A 3 -13.02 14.10 -8.93
CA LEU A 3 -13.79 12.89 -9.17
C LEU A 3 -14.90 13.14 -10.18
N ASN A 4 -14.98 12.30 -11.21
CA ASN A 4 -16.07 12.36 -12.18
C ASN A 4 -17.24 11.49 -11.72
N LEU A 5 -18.00 11.98 -10.73
CA LEU A 5 -19.16 11.27 -10.15
C LEU A 5 -20.30 11.01 -11.16
N VAL A 6 -20.26 11.64 -12.34
CA VAL A 6 -21.21 11.39 -13.45
C VAL A 6 -20.88 10.07 -14.17
N LYS A 7 -19.60 9.69 -14.24
CA LYS A 7 -19.14 8.41 -14.81
C LYS A 7 -18.80 7.42 -13.70
N LYS A 8 -19.83 6.93 -13.00
CA LYS A 8 -19.71 5.93 -11.94
C LYS A 8 -20.35 4.59 -12.31
N GLU A 9 -19.68 3.50 -11.95
CA GLU A 9 -20.12 2.12 -12.17
C GLU A 9 -20.31 1.44 -10.81
N LEU A 10 -21.45 0.78 -10.56
CA LEU A 10 -21.70 0.09 -9.30
C LEU A 10 -20.89 -1.21 -9.25
N ILE A 11 -19.95 -1.32 -8.30
CA ILE A 11 -19.07 -2.49 -8.15
C ILE A 11 -19.35 -3.32 -6.89
N GLY A 12 -20.13 -2.78 -5.94
CA GLY A 12 -20.56 -3.53 -4.75
C GLY A 12 -21.67 -2.83 -3.98
N SER A 13 -22.45 -3.61 -3.23
CA SER A 13 -23.54 -3.11 -2.37
C SER A 13 -23.44 -3.76 -0.99
N GLY A 14 -23.52 -2.95 0.06
CA GLY A 14 -23.44 -3.39 1.45
C GLY A 14 -24.53 -2.77 2.33
N SER A 15 -24.54 -3.17 3.61
CA SER A 15 -25.49 -2.69 4.61
C SER A 15 -25.41 -1.18 4.85
N PHE A 16 -24.20 -0.61 4.79
CA PHE A 16 -23.91 0.80 5.07
C PHE A 16 -23.98 1.71 3.83
N GLY A 17 -23.74 1.17 2.63
CA GLY A 17 -23.69 1.96 1.40
C GLY A 17 -23.44 1.15 0.14
N ASN A 18 -23.33 1.85 -0.98
CA ASN A 18 -22.99 1.31 -2.29
C ASN A 18 -21.58 1.76 -2.68
N VAL A 19 -20.77 0.85 -3.21
CA VAL A 19 -19.41 1.10 -3.68
C VAL A 19 -19.41 1.22 -5.19
N TYR A 20 -18.87 2.33 -5.68
CA TYR A 20 -18.76 2.63 -7.10
C TYR A 20 -17.30 2.71 -7.54
N LYS A 21 -16.99 2.20 -8.73
CA LYS A 21 -15.82 2.63 -9.48
C LYS A 21 -16.11 4.03 -10.02
N VAL A 22 -15.18 4.96 -9.79
CA VAL A 22 -15.29 6.36 -10.24
C VAL A 22 -13.99 6.75 -10.94
N GLU A 23 -14.11 7.33 -12.13
CA GLU A 23 -12.96 7.87 -12.87
C GLU A 23 -12.47 9.18 -12.21
N SER A 24 -11.15 9.36 -12.14
CA SER A 24 -10.49 10.54 -11.58
C SER A 24 -9.37 11.05 -12.51
N ASP A 25 -8.86 12.26 -12.26
CA ASP A 25 -7.78 12.86 -13.07
C ASP A 25 -6.46 12.05 -13.09
N SER A 26 -6.31 11.03 -12.22
CA SER A 26 -5.11 10.19 -12.15
C SER A 26 -5.39 8.71 -12.44
N ASN A 27 -6.11 8.04 -11.54
CA ASN A 27 -6.47 6.62 -11.66
C ASN A 27 -7.93 6.40 -11.22
N PRO A 28 -8.62 5.36 -11.72
CA PRO A 28 -9.93 4.97 -11.19
C PRO A 28 -9.85 4.65 -9.69
N VAL A 29 -10.83 5.10 -8.92
CA VAL A 29 -10.93 4.90 -7.47
C VAL A 29 -12.20 4.15 -7.09
N ALA A 30 -12.22 3.57 -5.90
CA ALA A 30 -13.44 3.06 -5.27
C ALA A 30 -14.05 4.14 -4.36
N VAL A 31 -15.34 4.41 -4.53
CA VAL A 31 -16.11 5.40 -3.74
C VAL A 31 -17.29 4.70 -3.07
N LYS A 32 -17.21 4.53 -1.75
CA LYS A 32 -18.28 4.00 -0.89
C LYS A 32 -19.20 5.15 -0.48
N ILE A 33 -20.37 5.25 -1.11
CA ILE A 33 -21.41 6.25 -0.83
C ILE A 33 -22.40 5.64 0.17
N LEU A 34 -22.60 6.28 1.32
CA LEU A 34 -23.54 5.80 2.33
C LEU A 34 -24.99 5.93 1.84
N HIS A 35 -25.87 5.01 2.28
CA HIS A 35 -27.30 5.10 1.97
C HIS A 35 -27.93 6.34 2.61
N GLU A 36 -28.82 7.04 1.90
CA GLU A 36 -29.44 8.31 2.33
C GLU A 36 -30.09 8.23 3.73
N ARG A 37 -30.68 7.09 4.09
CA ARG A 37 -31.24 6.83 5.44
C ARG A 37 -30.25 7.02 6.61
N TYR A 38 -28.96 7.19 6.33
CA TYR A 38 -27.91 7.40 7.31
C TYR A 38 -27.38 8.84 7.39
N THR A 39 -27.88 9.79 6.58
CA THR A 39 -27.46 11.19 6.65
C THR A 39 -27.94 11.90 7.91
N ASP A 40 -29.13 11.52 8.41
CA ASP A 40 -29.74 12.15 9.58
C ASP A 40 -29.47 11.36 10.88
N ASP A 41 -28.94 10.13 10.76
CA ASP A 41 -28.54 9.31 11.92
C ASP A 41 -27.13 9.69 12.39
N ASN A 42 -27.09 10.56 13.41
CA ASN A 42 -25.89 10.92 14.17
C ASN A 42 -25.03 9.71 14.62
N LYS A 43 -25.61 8.52 14.81
CA LYS A 43 -24.88 7.30 15.16
C LYS A 43 -24.13 6.71 13.97
N CYS A 44 -24.70 6.79 12.76
CA CYS A 44 -24.06 6.32 11.54
C CYS A 44 -23.01 7.31 11.01
N LEU A 45 -23.25 8.62 11.12
CA LEU A 45 -22.21 9.63 10.87
C LEU A 45 -20.98 9.43 11.77
N LYS A 46 -21.18 9.19 13.08
CA LYS A 46 -20.07 8.88 14.00
C LYS A 46 -19.30 7.61 13.65
N LYS A 47 -19.95 6.59 13.07
CA LYS A 47 -19.26 5.40 12.55
C LYS A 47 -18.42 5.71 11.32
N PHE A 48 -18.97 6.48 10.37
CA PHE A 48 -18.25 6.92 9.19
C PHE A 48 -17.01 7.77 9.55
N GLU A 49 -17.16 8.70 10.50
CA GLU A 49 -16.02 9.46 11.03
C GLU A 49 -14.97 8.57 11.70
N ALA A 50 -15.39 7.54 12.45
CA ALA A 50 -14.47 6.59 13.08
C ALA A 50 -13.73 5.74 12.04
N GLU A 51 -14.43 5.24 11.01
CA GLU A 51 -13.85 4.53 9.86
C GLU A 51 -12.80 5.40 9.16
N CYS A 52 -13.12 6.67 8.88
CA CYS A 52 -12.18 7.63 8.29
C CYS A 52 -10.98 7.92 9.21
N LYS A 53 -11.20 8.13 10.52
CA LYS A 53 -10.12 8.40 11.50
C LYS A 53 -9.17 7.21 11.66
N ILE A 54 -9.68 5.98 11.60
CA ILE A 54 -8.86 4.77 11.57
C ILE A 54 -8.06 4.76 10.27
N LEU A 55 -8.73 4.77 9.11
CA LEU A 55 -8.11 4.65 7.79
C LEU A 55 -7.06 5.71 7.47
N GLN A 56 -7.23 6.95 7.93
CA GLN A 56 -6.25 8.04 7.75
C GLN A 56 -4.87 7.72 8.34
N ASN A 57 -4.81 6.88 9.36
CA ASN A 57 -3.57 6.53 10.06
C ASN A 57 -2.99 5.17 9.63
N LEU A 58 -3.63 4.48 8.67
CA LEU A 58 -3.21 3.17 8.19
C LEU A 58 -2.47 3.26 6.85
N GLN A 59 -1.22 2.80 6.84
CA GLN A 59 -0.41 2.70 5.63
C GLN A 59 0.39 1.40 5.62
N HIS A 60 -0.18 0.37 4.99
CA HIS A 60 0.48 -0.93 4.83
C HIS A 60 0.22 -1.51 3.43
N LYS A 61 1.13 -2.35 2.91
CA LYS A 61 1.01 -2.91 1.55
C LYS A 61 -0.24 -3.82 1.41
N ASN A 62 -0.68 -4.45 2.51
CA ASN A 62 -1.82 -5.35 2.59
C ASN A 62 -3.05 -4.75 3.32
N VAL A 63 -3.13 -3.43 3.43
CA VAL A 63 -4.36 -2.73 3.85
C VAL A 63 -4.76 -1.78 2.72
N VAL A 64 -6.05 -1.66 2.46
CA VAL A 64 -6.56 -0.78 1.40
C VAL A 64 -6.19 0.68 1.68
N THR A 65 -5.56 1.32 0.70
CA THR A 65 -5.11 2.72 0.81
C THR A 65 -6.30 3.66 0.79
N PHE A 66 -6.44 4.44 1.85
CA PHE A 66 -7.37 5.55 1.96
C PHE A 66 -6.88 6.75 1.13
N LEU A 67 -7.75 7.32 0.31
CA LEU A 67 -7.45 8.46 -0.55
C LEU A 67 -8.16 9.74 -0.09
N GLY A 68 -9.23 9.62 0.70
CA GLY A 68 -9.97 10.75 1.25
C GLY A 68 -11.43 10.44 1.52
N PHE A 69 -12.18 11.49 1.84
CA PHE A 69 -13.62 11.42 2.07
C PHE A 69 -14.28 12.73 1.60
N ILE A 70 -15.59 12.69 1.38
CA ILE A 70 -16.43 13.84 1.07
C ILE A 70 -17.60 13.85 2.06
N THR A 71 -17.84 14.98 2.69
CA THR A 71 -19.04 15.28 3.46
C THR A 71 -19.65 16.59 2.96
N SER A 72 -20.98 16.66 2.91
CA SER A 72 -21.74 17.84 2.52
C SER A 72 -23.12 17.76 3.17
N HIS A 73 -23.74 18.92 3.44
CA HIS A 73 -25.14 18.97 3.89
C HIS A 73 -26.14 18.59 2.78
N ALA A 74 -25.70 18.54 1.52
CA ALA A 74 -26.55 18.29 0.35
C ALA A 74 -26.31 16.94 -0.34
N SER A 75 -25.46 16.05 0.21
CA SER A 75 -25.21 14.73 -0.36
C SER A 75 -24.74 13.72 0.69
N PRO A 76 -25.06 12.42 0.56
CA PRO A 76 -24.56 11.41 1.49
C PRO A 76 -23.04 11.38 1.60
N PRO A 77 -22.48 11.06 2.79
CA PRO A 77 -21.04 10.91 2.97
C PRO A 77 -20.44 9.87 2.02
N MET A 78 -19.23 10.17 1.53
CA MET A 78 -18.50 9.31 0.60
C MET A 78 -17.10 9.05 1.11
N LEU A 79 -16.69 7.78 1.14
CA LEU A 79 -15.34 7.34 1.48
C LEU A 79 -14.62 6.87 0.21
N ILE A 80 -13.36 7.26 0.05
CA ILE A 80 -12.59 7.08 -1.19
C ILE A 80 -11.33 6.25 -0.90
N THR A 81 -11.15 5.16 -1.64
CA THR A 81 -9.96 4.29 -1.55
C THR A 81 -9.40 3.95 -2.92
N GLU A 82 -8.21 3.33 -2.95
CA GLU A 82 -7.72 2.67 -4.17
C GLU A 82 -8.74 1.66 -4.72
N LEU A 83 -8.80 1.51 -6.04
CA LEU A 83 -9.61 0.49 -6.71
C LEU A 83 -8.81 -0.81 -6.85
N LEU A 84 -9.46 -1.94 -6.56
CA LEU A 84 -8.91 -3.29 -6.68
C LEU A 84 -9.74 -4.15 -7.64
N ASP A 85 -9.21 -5.32 -8.03
CA ASP A 85 -9.73 -6.15 -9.13
C ASP A 85 -11.03 -6.88 -8.77
N CYS A 86 -11.04 -7.53 -7.60
CA CYS A 86 -12.20 -8.23 -7.05
C CYS A 86 -12.02 -8.51 -5.55
N ASP A 87 -13.10 -8.87 -4.86
CA ASP A 87 -13.03 -9.55 -3.56
C ASP A 87 -12.55 -11.00 -3.70
N LEU A 88 -11.92 -11.52 -2.65
CA LEU A 88 -11.45 -12.90 -2.56
C LEU A 88 -12.61 -13.89 -2.69
N GLY A 89 -13.80 -13.56 -2.17
CA GLY A 89 -15.00 -14.40 -2.33
C GLY A 89 -15.40 -14.59 -3.80
N LYS A 90 -15.37 -13.51 -4.60
CA LYS A 90 -15.59 -13.56 -6.06
C LYS A 90 -14.46 -14.31 -6.75
N TYR A 91 -13.22 -14.19 -6.30
CA TYR A 91 -12.11 -14.94 -6.86
C TYR A 91 -12.28 -16.46 -6.66
N ILE A 92 -12.58 -16.88 -5.43
CA ILE A 92 -12.88 -18.28 -5.07
C ILE A 92 -13.98 -18.85 -5.97
N ARG A 93 -15.12 -18.14 -6.10
CA ARG A 93 -16.24 -18.56 -6.97
C ARG A 93 -15.84 -18.68 -8.44
N ASN A 94 -14.98 -17.79 -8.95
CA ASN A 94 -14.54 -17.79 -10.34
C ASN A 94 -13.50 -18.87 -10.66
N CYS A 95 -12.80 -19.43 -9.65
CA CYS A 95 -11.87 -20.53 -9.86
C CYS A 95 -12.59 -21.87 -10.09
N HIS A 96 -13.81 -22.04 -9.57
CA HIS A 96 -14.57 -23.30 -9.70
C HIS A 96 -14.75 -23.75 -11.18
N PRO A 97 -14.56 -25.05 -11.47
CA PRO A 97 -14.34 -26.17 -10.54
C PRO A 97 -12.89 -26.33 -10.07
N GLY A 98 -11.93 -25.55 -10.57
CA GLY A 98 -10.56 -25.57 -10.10
C GLY A 98 -10.42 -25.05 -8.67
N LYS A 99 -9.68 -25.76 -7.81
CA LYS A 99 -9.21 -25.20 -6.53
C LYS A 99 -8.07 -24.22 -6.80
N ILE A 100 -7.98 -23.17 -5.98
CA ILE A 100 -6.85 -22.21 -6.05
C ILE A 100 -5.54 -22.99 -5.79
N PRO A 101 -4.46 -22.77 -6.58
CA PRO A 101 -3.19 -23.47 -6.38
C PRO A 101 -2.61 -23.23 -4.99
N PHE A 102 -2.02 -24.26 -4.37
CA PHE A 102 -1.48 -24.20 -3.00
C PHE A 102 -0.55 -22.98 -2.76
N SER A 103 0.35 -22.69 -3.70
CA SER A 103 1.26 -21.54 -3.61
C SER A 103 0.53 -20.19 -3.62
N GLU A 104 -0.58 -20.11 -4.35
CA GLU A 104 -1.40 -18.89 -4.40
C GLU A 104 -2.26 -18.75 -3.15
N ILE A 105 -2.79 -19.85 -2.59
CA ILE A 105 -3.43 -19.85 -1.26
C ILE A 105 -2.46 -19.30 -0.22
N VAL A 106 -1.25 -19.86 -0.12
CA VAL A 106 -0.26 -19.39 0.87
C VAL A 106 0.11 -17.93 0.63
N SER A 107 0.33 -17.50 -0.63
CA SER A 107 0.64 -16.09 -0.94
C SER A 107 -0.48 -15.12 -0.55
N ILE A 108 -1.75 -15.44 -0.87
CA ILE A 108 -2.90 -14.60 -0.53
C ILE A 108 -3.08 -14.53 0.99
N MET A 109 -2.99 -15.67 1.68
CA MET A 109 -3.22 -15.71 3.12
C MET A 109 -2.06 -15.13 3.92
N LEU A 110 -0.82 -15.19 3.40
CA LEU A 110 0.33 -14.49 3.97
C LEU A 110 0.16 -12.97 3.86
N ASP A 111 -0.23 -12.46 2.68
CA ASP A 111 -0.57 -11.04 2.52
C ASP A 111 -1.63 -10.59 3.54
N VAL A 112 -2.68 -11.39 3.76
CA VAL A 112 -3.72 -11.07 4.77
C VAL A 112 -3.16 -11.14 6.20
N ALA A 113 -2.32 -12.12 6.54
CA ALA A 113 -1.71 -12.23 7.86
C ALA A 113 -0.79 -11.04 8.17
N GLU A 114 0.04 -10.61 7.20
CA GLU A 114 0.89 -9.42 7.32
C GLU A 114 0.06 -8.13 7.46
N GLY A 115 -1.07 -8.04 6.73
CA GLY A 115 -2.04 -6.96 6.89
C GLY A 115 -2.67 -6.93 8.28
N LEU A 116 -3.01 -8.09 8.83
CA LEU A 116 -3.66 -8.21 10.13
C LEU A 116 -2.70 -7.93 11.29
N ALA A 117 -1.45 -8.43 11.21
CA ALA A 117 -0.39 -8.13 12.17
C ALA A 117 -0.15 -6.62 12.26
N TYR A 118 -0.09 -5.92 11.12
CA TYR A 118 0.01 -4.47 11.11
C TYR A 118 -1.15 -3.77 11.86
N LEU A 119 -2.39 -4.25 11.76
CA LEU A 119 -3.54 -3.70 12.50
C LEU A 119 -3.46 -3.99 14.01
N HIS A 120 -3.04 -5.20 14.38
CA HIS A 120 -2.92 -5.64 15.77
C HIS A 120 -1.73 -4.99 16.50
N GLN A 121 -0.69 -4.58 15.78
CA GLN A 121 0.48 -3.85 16.30
C GLN A 121 0.25 -2.34 16.51
N GLN A 122 -0.88 -1.79 16.07
CA GLN A 122 -1.20 -0.39 16.36
C GLN A 122 -1.30 -0.16 17.87
N ASN A 123 -1.08 1.08 18.31
CA ASN A 123 -1.19 1.46 19.71
C ASN A 123 -2.27 2.54 19.92
N PRO A 124 -3.48 2.19 20.41
CA PRO A 124 -3.91 0.85 20.82
C PRO A 124 -4.24 -0.08 19.62
N PRO A 125 -4.26 -1.41 19.83
CA PRO A 125 -4.57 -2.39 18.78
C PRO A 125 -5.91 -2.13 18.08
N ILE A 126 -5.95 -2.37 16.77
CA ILE A 126 -7.15 -2.24 15.94
C ILE A 126 -7.66 -3.63 15.58
N VAL A 127 -8.79 -4.02 16.16
CA VAL A 127 -9.49 -5.28 15.81
C VAL A 127 -10.44 -5.00 14.65
N HIS A 128 -10.41 -5.82 13.61
CA HIS A 128 -11.19 -5.63 12.38
C HIS A 128 -12.67 -5.96 12.54
N ARG A 129 -13.00 -7.07 13.22
CA ARG A 129 -14.37 -7.46 13.61
C ARG A 129 -15.34 -7.80 12.46
N ASP A 130 -14.84 -7.94 11.22
CA ASP A 130 -15.57 -8.45 10.05
C ASP A 130 -14.58 -8.95 8.98
N LEU A 131 -13.52 -9.64 9.40
CA LEU A 131 -12.53 -10.19 8.47
C LEU A 131 -13.14 -11.40 7.75
N ALA A 132 -13.35 -11.29 6.45
CA ALA A 132 -14.01 -12.30 5.62
C ALA A 132 -13.58 -12.13 4.16
N SER A 133 -13.78 -13.14 3.31
CA SER A 133 -13.38 -13.10 1.90
C SER A 133 -14.03 -11.97 1.07
N LYS A 134 -15.21 -11.48 1.48
CA LYS A 134 -15.85 -10.28 0.89
C LYS A 134 -15.07 -8.97 1.18
N ASN A 135 -14.29 -8.94 2.26
CA ASN A 135 -13.56 -7.79 2.78
C ASN A 135 -12.03 -7.93 2.58
N ILE A 136 -11.60 -8.99 1.89
CA ILE A 136 -10.23 -9.13 1.38
C ILE A 136 -10.28 -8.88 -0.12
N LEU A 137 -9.63 -7.81 -0.56
CA LEU A 137 -9.63 -7.39 -1.95
C LEU A 137 -8.29 -7.75 -2.61
N LEU A 138 -8.36 -8.21 -3.85
CA LEU A 138 -7.21 -8.65 -4.63
C LEU A 138 -6.83 -7.62 -5.69
N THR A 139 -5.53 -7.42 -5.89
CA THR A 139 -5.02 -6.76 -7.10
C THR A 139 -5.13 -7.68 -8.32
N LYS A 140 -4.96 -7.12 -9.54
CA LYS A 140 -4.79 -7.91 -10.78
C LYS A 140 -3.62 -8.90 -10.74
N LYS A 141 -2.66 -8.70 -9.82
CA LYS A 141 -1.50 -9.58 -9.57
C LYS A 141 -1.73 -10.54 -8.39
N ARG A 142 -2.97 -10.68 -7.89
CA ARG A 142 -3.36 -11.53 -6.76
C ARG A 142 -2.71 -11.20 -5.41
N GLN A 143 -2.03 -10.05 -5.29
CA GLN A 143 -1.68 -9.47 -3.99
C GLN A 143 -2.95 -9.11 -3.24
N ALA A 144 -3.07 -9.49 -1.97
CA ALA A 144 -4.26 -9.29 -1.15
C ALA A 144 -4.14 -8.08 -0.22
N LYS A 145 -5.28 -7.40 -0.01
CA LYS A 145 -5.43 -6.26 0.91
C LYS A 145 -6.69 -6.36 1.75
N ILE A 146 -6.59 -6.08 3.03
CA ILE A 146 -7.71 -5.98 3.98
C ILE A 146 -8.48 -4.67 3.74
N ALA A 147 -9.80 -4.76 3.69
CA ALA A 147 -10.75 -3.68 3.37
C ALA A 147 -11.96 -3.65 4.32
N ASP A 148 -12.70 -2.54 4.30
CA ASP A 148 -13.92 -2.30 5.12
C ASP A 148 -13.70 -2.43 6.64
N VAL A 149 -12.88 -1.52 7.18
CA VAL A 149 -12.71 -1.33 8.63
C VAL A 149 -13.87 -0.55 9.28
N GLY A 150 -15.04 -0.44 8.63
CA GLY A 150 -16.21 0.29 9.17
C GLY A 150 -16.84 -0.33 10.42
N LEU A 151 -16.45 -1.57 10.76
CA LEU A 151 -16.77 -2.22 12.03
C LEU A 151 -15.57 -2.34 12.98
N ALA A 152 -14.37 -1.91 12.56
CA ALA A 152 -13.17 -2.03 13.36
C ALA A 152 -13.26 -1.20 14.65
N LYS A 153 -12.52 -1.63 15.68
CA LYS A 153 -12.52 -0.98 16.99
C LYS A 153 -11.11 -0.95 17.56
N VAL A 154 -10.71 0.22 18.03
CA VAL A 154 -9.51 0.42 18.83
C VAL A 154 -9.78 -0.14 20.23
N LEU A 155 -9.00 -1.14 20.66
CA LEU A 155 -9.15 -1.80 21.97
C LEU A 155 -7.91 -1.55 22.85
N PRO A 156 -7.99 -0.68 23.87
CA PRO A 156 -6.92 -0.52 24.86
C PRO A 156 -6.68 -1.81 25.64
N LYS A 157 -5.42 -2.21 25.82
CA LYS A 157 -5.06 -3.44 26.56
C LYS A 157 -5.37 -3.34 28.07
N ASP A 158 -5.37 -2.14 28.63
CA ASP A 158 -5.49 -1.89 30.07
C ASP A 158 -6.92 -1.61 30.57
N LYS A 159 -7.96 -1.98 29.79
CA LYS A 159 -9.37 -1.68 30.12
C LYS A 159 -10.31 -2.82 29.73
N GLN A 160 -11.37 -3.02 30.51
CA GLN A 160 -12.51 -3.86 30.11
C GLN A 160 -13.14 -3.31 28.82
N ASN A 161 -13.28 -4.18 27.83
CA ASN A 161 -13.61 -3.80 26.46
C ASN A 161 -15.00 -4.30 26.07
N TYR A 162 -16.04 -3.77 26.71
CA TYR A 162 -17.43 -4.11 26.34
C TYR A 162 -17.68 -3.86 24.85
N CYS A 163 -18.17 -4.89 24.17
CA CYS A 163 -18.31 -4.95 22.73
C CYS A 163 -19.72 -5.42 22.32
N SER A 164 -20.07 -5.15 21.06
CA SER A 164 -21.29 -5.72 20.49
C SER A 164 -21.07 -7.21 20.18
N PRO A 165 -22.04 -8.08 20.51
CA PRO A 165 -22.01 -9.50 20.15
C PRO A 165 -21.98 -9.67 18.62
N VAL A 166 -21.42 -10.79 18.18
CA VAL A 166 -21.37 -11.27 16.78
C VAL A 166 -21.19 -10.12 15.76
N PRO A 167 -20.07 -9.38 15.81
CA PRO A 167 -19.81 -8.33 14.85
C PRO A 167 -19.57 -8.91 13.45
N GLY A 168 -19.88 -8.12 12.42
CA GLY A 168 -19.59 -8.50 11.04
C GLY A 168 -20.47 -9.63 10.51
N THR A 169 -19.84 -10.64 9.93
CA THR A 169 -20.50 -11.72 9.17
C THR A 169 -20.53 -13.01 10.00
N PRO A 170 -21.70 -13.46 10.52
CA PRO A 170 -21.77 -14.45 11.59
C PRO A 170 -21.06 -15.79 11.35
N VAL A 171 -20.92 -16.27 10.11
CA VAL A 171 -20.21 -17.54 9.83
C VAL A 171 -18.70 -17.47 10.10
N TYR A 172 -18.11 -16.27 10.08
CA TYR A 172 -16.70 -16.02 10.40
C TYR A 172 -16.48 -15.69 11.88
N ALA A 173 -17.54 -15.42 12.64
CA ALA A 173 -17.45 -14.93 13.99
C ALA A 173 -16.94 -16.01 14.96
N ALA A 174 -16.09 -15.59 15.90
CA ALA A 174 -15.48 -16.47 16.90
C ALA A 174 -16.47 -16.84 18.02
N PRO A 175 -16.34 -18.02 18.67
CA PRO A 175 -17.30 -18.52 19.65
C PRO A 175 -17.55 -17.55 20.81
N GLU A 176 -16.51 -16.88 21.33
CA GLU A 176 -16.62 -15.90 22.42
C GLU A 176 -17.42 -14.63 22.03
N THR A 177 -17.69 -14.40 20.75
CA THR A 177 -18.54 -13.28 20.31
C THR A 177 -20.03 -13.59 20.39
N PHE A 178 -20.41 -14.86 20.55
CA PHE A 178 -21.77 -15.32 20.77
C PHE A 178 -22.07 -15.37 22.27
N HIS A 179 -23.29 -14.99 22.66
CA HIS A 179 -23.75 -15.10 24.03
C HIS A 179 -25.24 -15.48 24.02
N PRO A 180 -25.71 -16.43 24.87
CA PRO A 180 -27.06 -17.00 24.77
C PRO A 180 -28.18 -15.96 24.71
N ASP A 181 -28.06 -14.87 25.48
CA ASP A 181 -29.02 -13.74 25.47
C ASP A 181 -29.34 -13.17 24.07
N TYR A 182 -28.46 -13.34 23.09
CA TYR A 182 -28.63 -12.82 21.73
C TYR A 182 -29.03 -13.89 20.71
N ASP A 183 -29.10 -15.17 21.11
CA ASP A 183 -29.64 -16.23 20.24
C ASP A 183 -31.17 -16.10 20.13
N PRO A 184 -31.77 -16.14 18.92
CA PRO A 184 -33.22 -16.10 18.74
C PRO A 184 -33.99 -17.21 19.46
N ASN A 185 -33.39 -18.38 19.63
CA ASN A 185 -33.99 -19.57 20.23
C ASN A 185 -33.88 -19.58 21.77
N PHE A 186 -33.04 -18.73 22.36
CA PHE A 186 -32.87 -18.68 23.80
C PHE A 186 -34.08 -18.03 24.49
N PRO A 187 -34.61 -18.57 25.61
CA PRO A 187 -35.84 -18.09 26.23
C PRO A 187 -35.78 -16.61 26.64
N SER A 188 -36.70 -15.79 26.13
CA SER A 188 -36.74 -14.35 26.40
C SER A 188 -36.84 -13.97 27.87
N SER A 189 -37.38 -14.85 28.72
CA SER A 189 -37.47 -14.70 30.18
C SER A 189 -36.12 -14.85 30.90
N MET A 190 -35.10 -15.43 30.26
CA MET A 190 -33.77 -15.66 30.84
C MET A 190 -32.71 -14.68 30.31
N LYS A 191 -33.08 -13.74 29.43
CA LYS A 191 -32.14 -12.81 28.78
C LYS A 191 -31.74 -11.67 29.71
N VAL A 192 -30.48 -11.65 30.15
CA VAL A 192 -29.92 -10.63 31.06
C VAL A 192 -29.32 -9.44 30.30
N ARG A 193 -28.98 -9.63 29.01
CA ARG A 193 -28.25 -8.71 28.12
C ARG A 193 -26.86 -8.35 28.65
N SER A 194 -26.12 -9.36 29.10
CA SER A 194 -24.72 -9.19 29.50
C SER A 194 -23.86 -8.62 28.35
N PRO A 195 -22.87 -7.76 28.65
CA PRO A 195 -21.91 -7.31 27.65
C PRO A 195 -20.98 -8.45 27.26
N VAL A 196 -20.51 -8.44 26.00
CA VAL A 196 -19.52 -9.40 25.50
C VAL A 196 -18.14 -8.74 25.48
N GLU A 197 -17.12 -9.47 25.90
CA GLU A 197 -15.72 -9.04 25.87
C GLU A 197 -14.91 -9.96 24.94
N TYR A 198 -14.00 -9.37 24.18
CA TYR A 198 -13.06 -10.06 23.29
C TYR A 198 -11.93 -9.11 22.87
N ASP A 199 -10.87 -9.67 22.30
CA ASP A 199 -9.65 -8.96 21.89
C ASP A 199 -9.34 -9.16 20.37
N THR A 200 -8.06 -9.06 20.00
CA THR A 200 -7.55 -9.34 18.65
C THR A 200 -7.78 -10.78 18.15
N LYS A 201 -7.97 -11.77 19.04
CA LYS A 201 -8.04 -13.20 18.69
C LYS A 201 -9.29 -13.58 17.90
N ILE A 202 -10.33 -12.73 17.87
CA ILE A 202 -11.52 -12.96 17.03
C ILE A 202 -11.21 -12.80 15.53
N ASP A 203 -10.24 -11.93 15.18
CA ASP A 203 -9.82 -11.78 13.78
C ASP A 203 -8.96 -12.99 13.35
N ILE A 204 -8.17 -13.56 14.26
CA ILE A 204 -7.40 -14.79 14.02
C ILE A 204 -8.34 -15.96 13.71
N PHE A 205 -9.42 -16.11 14.48
CA PHE A 205 -10.48 -17.08 14.20
C PHE A 205 -11.11 -16.84 12.82
N SER A 206 -11.50 -15.59 12.54
CA SER A 206 -12.10 -15.17 11.27
C SER A 206 -11.17 -15.45 10.07
N LEU A 207 -9.86 -15.29 10.27
CA LEU A 207 -8.82 -15.61 9.29
C LEU A 207 -8.69 -17.12 9.05
N GLY A 208 -8.81 -17.93 10.11
CA GLY A 208 -8.89 -19.40 10.02
C GLY A 208 -10.09 -19.88 9.20
N ILE A 209 -11.28 -19.28 9.41
CA ILE A 209 -12.47 -19.58 8.61
C ILE A 209 -12.31 -19.14 7.15
N THR A 210 -11.66 -18.00 6.92
CA THR A 210 -11.35 -17.53 5.56
C THR A 210 -10.36 -18.46 4.85
N LEU A 211 -9.31 -18.92 5.53
CA LEU A 211 -8.38 -19.93 5.00
C LEU A 211 -9.10 -21.25 4.66
N MET A 212 -10.03 -21.68 5.52
CA MET A 212 -10.87 -22.87 5.29
C MET A 212 -11.77 -22.72 4.04
N GLU A 213 -12.38 -21.55 3.84
CA GLU A 213 -13.16 -21.21 2.63
C GLU A 213 -12.28 -21.29 1.37
N VAL A 214 -11.08 -20.70 1.40
CA VAL A 214 -10.13 -20.70 0.27
C VAL A 214 -9.68 -22.12 -0.10
N VAL A 215 -9.37 -22.97 0.89
CA VAL A 215 -8.92 -24.37 0.68
C VAL A 215 -10.04 -25.28 0.17
N ASN A 216 -11.26 -25.11 0.70
CA ASN A 216 -12.41 -25.89 0.27
C ASN A 216 -13.03 -25.37 -1.03
N GLY A 217 -12.82 -24.10 -1.36
CA GLY A 217 -13.41 -23.39 -2.50
C GLY A 217 -14.89 -23.03 -2.30
N LYS A 218 -15.59 -23.65 -1.35
CA LYS A 218 -17.00 -23.38 -1.03
C LYS A 218 -17.11 -22.41 0.14
N ARG A 219 -18.22 -21.68 0.19
CA ARG A 219 -18.65 -20.90 1.36
C ARG A 219 -18.61 -21.77 2.63
N PRO A 220 -18.08 -21.28 3.75
CA PRO A 220 -18.01 -22.04 4.99
C PRO A 220 -19.40 -22.29 5.58
N ASN A 221 -19.47 -23.34 6.39
CA ASN A 221 -20.51 -23.63 7.36
C ASN A 221 -20.03 -23.17 8.76
N PRO A 222 -20.94 -22.96 9.73
CA PRO A 222 -22.40 -23.10 9.63
C PRO A 222 -23.08 -21.96 8.83
N GLN A 223 -24.28 -22.19 8.31
CA GLN A 223 -25.02 -21.19 7.54
C GLN A 223 -25.71 -20.15 8.45
N PRO A 224 -26.07 -18.97 7.93
CA PRO A 224 -26.81 -17.96 8.70
C PRO A 224 -28.16 -18.51 9.18
N GLY A 225 -28.31 -18.66 10.50
CA GLY A 225 -29.50 -19.22 11.15
C GLY A 225 -29.21 -20.46 12.02
N ASP A 226 -28.11 -21.16 11.75
CA ASP A 226 -27.66 -22.29 12.57
C ASP A 226 -27.16 -21.78 13.94
N SER A 227 -27.79 -22.25 15.02
CA SER A 227 -27.40 -21.83 16.38
C SER A 227 -25.96 -22.27 16.72
N PRO A 228 -25.20 -21.46 17.46
CA PRO A 228 -23.95 -21.87 18.11
C PRO A 228 -24.17 -22.67 19.40
N PHE A 229 -25.42 -22.85 19.84
CA PHE A 229 -25.77 -23.55 21.08
C PHE A 229 -26.58 -24.83 20.79
N THR A 230 -26.49 -25.81 21.70
CA THR A 230 -27.44 -26.92 21.77
C THR A 230 -28.81 -26.43 22.24
N SER A 231 -29.82 -27.31 22.20
CA SER A 231 -31.15 -27.06 22.78
C SER A 231 -31.09 -26.61 24.25
N ASP A 232 -30.06 -27.06 24.97
CA ASP A 232 -29.90 -26.87 26.41
C ASP A 232 -29.04 -25.62 26.71
N GLY A 233 -28.72 -24.82 25.70
CA GLY A 233 -27.95 -23.57 25.82
C GLY A 233 -26.43 -23.74 25.92
N VAL A 234 -25.91 -24.96 25.77
CA VAL A 234 -24.46 -25.24 25.81
C VAL A 234 -23.83 -24.89 24.47
N GLN A 235 -22.72 -24.16 24.47
CA GLN A 235 -22.01 -23.80 23.23
C GLN A 235 -21.41 -25.03 22.56
N ILE A 236 -21.67 -25.20 21.26
CA ILE A 236 -21.15 -26.30 20.45
C ILE A 236 -19.72 -25.94 20.01
N LEU A 237 -18.78 -26.87 20.20
CA LEU A 237 -17.39 -26.69 19.80
C LEU A 237 -17.28 -26.42 18.29
N GLU A 238 -16.47 -25.44 17.89
CA GLU A 238 -16.36 -25.02 16.49
C GLU A 238 -15.86 -26.14 15.56
N LYS A 239 -15.05 -27.07 16.08
CA LYS A 239 -14.61 -28.27 15.34
C LYS A 239 -15.77 -29.23 15.02
N ASP A 240 -16.78 -29.32 15.89
CA ASP A 240 -17.99 -30.11 15.65
C ASP A 240 -18.95 -29.35 14.71
N ARG A 241 -19.17 -28.05 14.94
CA ARG A 241 -20.00 -27.19 14.06
C ARG A 241 -19.51 -27.18 12.61
N ARG A 242 -18.20 -27.35 12.40
CA ARG A 242 -17.53 -27.27 11.09
C ARG A 242 -16.98 -28.60 10.59
N LYS A 243 -17.40 -29.73 11.20
CA LYS A 243 -16.92 -31.07 10.87
C LYS A 243 -16.92 -31.37 9.36
N GLY A 244 -18.01 -31.07 8.64
CA GLY A 244 -18.10 -31.30 7.19
C GLY A 244 -17.24 -30.38 6.31
N ASP A 245 -16.70 -29.29 6.85
CA ASP A 245 -15.70 -28.45 6.17
C ASP A 245 -14.28 -28.93 6.49
N ILE A 246 -14.04 -29.39 7.71
CA ILE A 246 -12.79 -30.02 8.16
C ILE A 246 -12.53 -31.35 7.41
N GLU A 247 -13.58 -32.16 7.22
CA GLU A 247 -13.52 -33.39 6.42
C GLU A 247 -13.19 -33.08 4.95
N MET A 248 -13.75 -32.00 4.39
CA MET A 248 -13.48 -31.58 3.02
C MET A 248 -12.04 -31.08 2.79
N MET A 249 -11.34 -30.64 3.84
CA MET A 249 -9.91 -30.32 3.75
C MET A 249 -9.04 -31.58 3.57
N GLY A 250 -9.52 -32.77 3.96
CA GLY A 250 -8.74 -34.02 3.87
C GLY A 250 -7.37 -33.88 4.54
N GLU A 251 -6.29 -34.24 3.82
CA GLU A 251 -4.90 -34.12 4.26
C GLU A 251 -4.21 -32.82 3.76
N HIS A 252 -4.95 -31.72 3.63
CA HIS A 252 -4.39 -30.46 3.15
C HIS A 252 -3.41 -29.86 4.18
N LYS A 253 -2.20 -29.49 3.72
CA LYS A 253 -1.09 -29.03 4.59
C LYS A 253 -1.41 -27.83 5.49
N LEU A 254 -2.38 -26.99 5.12
CA LEU A 254 -2.80 -25.83 5.92
C LEU A 254 -3.87 -26.17 6.98
N LYS A 255 -4.27 -27.44 7.12
CA LYS A 255 -5.29 -27.89 8.09
C LYS A 255 -4.86 -27.66 9.54
N GLU A 256 -3.58 -27.85 9.87
CA GLU A 256 -3.02 -27.56 11.19
C GLU A 256 -3.11 -26.06 11.53
N ILE A 257 -2.79 -25.20 10.55
CA ILE A 257 -2.93 -23.73 10.68
C ILE A 257 -4.40 -23.35 10.94
N VAL A 258 -5.34 -23.92 10.17
CA VAL A 258 -6.78 -23.71 10.41
C VAL A 258 -7.16 -24.17 11.81
N PHE A 259 -6.74 -25.35 12.26
CA PHE A 259 -7.06 -25.89 13.59
C PHE A 259 -6.60 -24.98 14.72
N LEU A 260 -5.38 -24.44 14.63
CA LEU A 260 -4.84 -23.47 15.59
C LEU A 260 -5.62 -22.15 15.58
N CYS A 261 -6.05 -21.67 14.41
CA CYS A 261 -6.87 -20.47 14.31
C CYS A 261 -8.29 -20.65 14.88
N ILE A 262 -8.88 -21.85 14.78
CA ILE A 262 -10.28 -22.11 15.18
C ILE A 262 -10.44 -22.72 16.59
N GLU A 263 -9.42 -22.66 17.45
CA GLU A 263 -9.56 -23.08 18.85
C GLU A 263 -10.66 -22.27 19.56
N ASP A 264 -11.53 -22.96 20.30
CA ASP A 264 -12.64 -22.31 21.02
C ASP A 264 -12.12 -21.35 22.11
N VAL A 265 -11.01 -21.69 22.76
CA VAL A 265 -10.31 -20.84 23.74
C VAL A 265 -9.41 -19.84 23.01
N SER A 266 -9.73 -18.55 23.12
CA SER A 266 -9.10 -17.47 22.35
C SER A 266 -7.57 -17.40 22.49
N GLU A 267 -7.06 -17.68 23.69
CA GLU A 267 -5.66 -17.61 24.09
C GLU A 267 -4.81 -18.73 23.49
N ARG A 268 -5.44 -19.81 23.01
CA ARG A 268 -4.74 -20.92 22.33
C ARG A 268 -4.51 -20.66 20.84
N ARG A 269 -5.20 -19.67 20.27
CA ARG A 269 -4.98 -19.26 18.88
C ARG A 269 -3.65 -18.50 18.80
N PRO A 270 -2.92 -18.56 17.67
CA PRO A 270 -1.68 -17.80 17.49
C PRO A 270 -1.94 -16.28 17.49
N SER A 271 -0.88 -15.47 17.52
CA SER A 271 -0.92 -14.07 17.10
C SER A 271 -0.93 -13.95 15.56
N ALA A 272 -1.17 -12.75 15.04
CA ALA A 272 -1.07 -12.51 13.60
C ALA A 272 0.39 -12.57 13.10
N GLU A 273 1.37 -12.26 13.96
CA GLU A 273 2.80 -12.42 13.71
C GLU A 273 3.20 -13.89 13.63
N GLU A 274 2.83 -14.70 14.63
CA GLU A 274 3.09 -16.14 14.65
C GLU A 274 2.49 -16.82 13.41
N LEU A 275 1.25 -16.46 13.06
CA LEU A 275 0.58 -16.95 11.86
C LEU A 275 1.27 -16.51 10.56
N THR A 276 1.86 -15.30 10.53
CA THR A 276 2.67 -14.81 9.41
C THR A 276 3.93 -15.67 9.24
N GLU A 277 4.61 -16.02 10.34
CA GLU A 277 5.79 -16.89 10.32
C GLU A 277 5.44 -18.30 9.82
N MET A 278 4.39 -18.92 10.36
CA MET A 278 3.89 -20.23 9.92
C MET A 278 3.58 -20.26 8.41
N LEU A 279 3.00 -19.20 7.84
CA LEU A 279 2.71 -19.11 6.40
C LEU A 279 3.99 -18.87 5.57
N ARG A 280 4.98 -18.12 6.08
CA ARG A 280 6.30 -17.97 5.44
C ARG A 280 7.09 -19.28 5.41
N GLU A 281 6.97 -20.12 6.43
CA GLU A 281 7.55 -21.47 6.41
C GLU A 281 6.93 -22.33 5.30
N GLN A 282 5.60 -22.26 5.11
CA GLN A 282 4.93 -22.96 4.00
C GLN A 282 5.41 -22.45 2.63
N CYS A 283 5.60 -21.14 2.45
CA CYS A 283 6.27 -20.59 1.26
C CYS A 283 7.67 -21.17 1.06
N SER A 284 8.50 -21.15 2.10
CA SER A 284 9.89 -21.64 2.05
C SER A 284 9.96 -23.13 1.67
N GLN A 285 9.02 -23.95 2.15
CA GLN A 285 8.94 -25.37 1.77
C GLN A 285 8.53 -25.60 0.31
N ILE A 286 7.77 -24.69 -0.33
CA ILE A 286 7.47 -24.75 -1.77
C ILE A 286 8.75 -24.53 -2.57
N GLU A 287 9.56 -23.56 -2.17
CA GLU A 287 10.83 -23.22 -2.83
C GLU A 287 11.87 -24.36 -2.67
N GLN A 288 11.94 -24.98 -1.50
CA GLN A 288 12.89 -26.08 -1.23
C GLN A 288 12.48 -27.42 -1.87
N LYS A 289 11.18 -27.72 -2.02
CA LYS A 289 10.71 -28.99 -2.63
C LYS A 289 10.83 -29.01 -4.16
N CYS A 290 11.26 -27.92 -4.78
CA CYS A 290 11.69 -27.90 -6.17
C CYS A 290 13.19 -28.25 -6.26
N PRO A 291 13.58 -29.48 -6.61
CA PRO A 291 15.00 -29.78 -6.86
C PRO A 291 15.50 -28.87 -8.00
N LYS A 292 16.75 -28.38 -7.88
CA LYS A 292 17.41 -27.51 -8.89
C LYS A 292 17.77 -28.29 -10.17
N ILE A 293 16.75 -28.84 -10.84
CA ILE A 293 16.82 -29.26 -12.24
C ILE A 293 16.56 -28.00 -13.08
N LYS A 294 17.49 -27.70 -14.00
CA LYS A 294 17.33 -26.62 -14.98
C LYS A 294 16.24 -26.98 -16.00
N GLN A 295 14.97 -26.89 -15.61
CA GLN A 295 13.83 -26.91 -16.52
C GLN A 295 13.15 -25.54 -16.56
N LYS A 296 12.85 -25.11 -17.78
CA LYS A 296 12.39 -23.76 -18.09
C LYS A 296 11.05 -23.51 -17.40
N LYS A 297 11.03 -22.52 -16.51
CA LYS A 297 9.81 -21.94 -15.94
C LYS A 297 8.94 -21.46 -17.11
N ILE A 298 7.76 -22.05 -17.31
CA ILE A 298 6.74 -21.48 -18.19
C ILE A 298 6.18 -20.26 -17.46
N ILE A 299 6.91 -19.15 -17.59
CA ILE A 299 6.46 -17.83 -17.18
C ILE A 299 5.34 -17.41 -18.13
N ALA A 300 4.38 -16.64 -17.60
CA ALA A 300 3.19 -16.18 -18.32
C ALA A 300 3.51 -15.64 -19.73
N SER A 301 2.53 -15.83 -20.63
CA SER A 301 2.46 -15.27 -21.99
C SER A 301 3.37 -14.06 -22.20
N ARG A 302 4.37 -14.23 -23.07
CA ARG A 302 5.25 -13.13 -23.50
C ARG A 302 4.41 -11.92 -23.92
N ALA A 303 4.53 -10.82 -23.18
CA ALA A 303 4.47 -9.53 -23.82
C ALA A 303 5.86 -9.28 -24.41
N GLU A 304 6.04 -9.61 -25.69
CA GLU A 304 7.28 -9.27 -26.40
C GLU A 304 7.40 -7.74 -26.44
N GLY A 305 8.38 -7.18 -25.70
CA GLY A 305 8.73 -5.75 -25.78
C GLY A 305 8.67 -4.89 -24.50
N GLU A 306 8.37 -5.41 -23.30
CA GLU A 306 8.46 -4.58 -22.07
C GLU A 306 9.92 -4.31 -21.66
N ILE A 307 10.35 -3.04 -21.76
CA ILE A 307 11.70 -2.57 -21.41
C ILE A 307 11.86 -2.44 -19.87
N PRO A 308 12.89 -3.06 -19.24
CA PRO A 308 13.16 -2.98 -17.80
C PRO A 308 13.37 -1.55 -17.26
N THR A 309 12.93 -1.26 -16.02
CA THR A 309 13.02 0.10 -15.42
C THR A 309 14.00 0.20 -14.24
N ILE A 310 14.96 1.13 -14.31
CA ILE A 310 15.87 1.52 -13.22
C ILE A 310 15.34 2.80 -12.55
N LYS A 311 15.21 2.82 -11.22
CA LYS A 311 14.78 3.97 -10.42
C LYS A 311 15.95 4.68 -9.77
N VAL A 312 16.10 5.98 -10.05
CA VAL A 312 17.08 6.88 -9.43
C VAL A 312 16.36 8.06 -8.78
N THR A 313 16.80 8.47 -7.59
CA THR A 313 16.29 9.69 -6.92
C THR A 313 17.39 10.74 -6.82
N VAL A 314 17.06 11.99 -7.13
CA VAL A 314 17.98 13.14 -7.11
C VAL A 314 17.74 13.94 -5.84
N LEU A 315 18.68 13.89 -4.89
CA LEU A 315 18.63 14.59 -3.61
C LEU A 315 19.61 15.76 -3.58
N GLY A 316 19.40 16.71 -2.67
CA GLY A 316 20.21 17.92 -2.52
C GLY A 316 19.34 19.16 -2.33
N ILE A 317 19.85 20.16 -1.61
CA ILE A 317 19.03 21.29 -1.12
C ILE A 317 18.42 22.18 -2.22
N SER A 318 17.51 23.07 -1.82
CA SER A 318 16.92 24.10 -2.70
C SER A 318 17.98 24.83 -3.53
N ASN A 319 17.67 25.08 -4.79
CA ASN A 319 18.46 25.87 -5.73
C ASN A 319 19.85 25.30 -6.10
N VAL A 320 20.19 24.04 -5.81
CA VAL A 320 21.38 23.37 -6.40
C VAL A 320 21.18 23.00 -7.89
N GLY A 321 19.94 23.08 -8.39
CA GLY A 321 19.61 22.89 -9.80
C GLY A 321 19.27 21.46 -10.20
N LYS A 322 18.70 20.65 -9.31
CA LYS A 322 18.24 19.27 -9.57
C LYS A 322 17.25 19.20 -10.74
N THR A 323 16.20 20.02 -10.70
CA THR A 323 15.20 20.17 -11.77
C THR A 323 15.85 20.59 -13.10
N CYS A 324 16.78 21.55 -13.07
CA CYS A 324 17.52 21.97 -14.26
C CYS A 324 18.39 20.84 -14.82
N LEU A 325 19.04 20.05 -13.96
CA LEU A 325 19.88 18.91 -14.35
C LEU A 325 19.03 17.81 -15.02
N LEU A 326 17.85 17.54 -14.48
CA LEU A 326 16.91 16.59 -15.07
C LEU A 326 16.30 17.11 -16.38
N GLN A 327 15.85 18.36 -16.45
CA GLN A 327 15.34 18.95 -17.70
C GLN A 327 16.41 18.99 -18.81
N SER A 328 17.66 19.28 -18.44
CA SER A 328 18.82 19.22 -19.34
C SER A 328 19.05 17.80 -19.86
N PHE A 329 18.92 16.78 -19.01
CA PHE A 329 19.01 15.36 -19.41
C PHE A 329 17.86 14.91 -20.33
N VAL A 330 16.62 15.28 -20.02
CA VAL A 330 15.41 14.85 -20.74
C VAL A 330 15.28 15.57 -22.10
N HIS A 331 15.45 16.89 -22.13
CA HIS A 331 15.13 17.72 -23.30
C HIS A 331 16.35 18.23 -24.06
N ASN A 332 17.56 18.04 -23.54
CA ASN A 332 18.80 18.62 -24.09
C ASN A 332 18.77 20.16 -24.22
N THR A 333 17.93 20.81 -23.40
CA THR A 333 17.72 22.27 -23.37
C THR A 333 17.72 22.78 -21.94
N PHE A 334 18.39 23.91 -21.68
CA PHE A 334 18.34 24.59 -20.40
C PHE A 334 17.21 25.62 -20.34
N ILE A 335 16.33 25.49 -19.34
CA ILE A 335 15.25 26.46 -19.07
C ILE A 335 15.66 27.28 -17.84
N SER A 336 15.88 28.59 -18.03
CA SER A 336 16.31 29.51 -16.95
C SER A 336 15.19 29.90 -15.98
N LEU A 337 13.93 29.56 -16.29
CA LEU A 337 12.74 29.90 -15.52
C LEU A 337 12.07 28.62 -14.98
N THR A 338 12.66 28.07 -13.93
CA THR A 338 12.03 27.01 -13.12
C THR A 338 11.41 27.65 -11.88
N PHE A 339 10.09 27.56 -11.74
CA PHE A 339 9.44 27.81 -10.44
C PHE A 339 9.90 26.76 -9.42
N PRO A 340 9.87 27.04 -8.10
CA PRO A 340 10.21 26.04 -7.09
C PRO A 340 9.32 24.79 -7.23
N THR A 341 9.93 23.62 -7.41
CA THR A 341 9.22 22.35 -7.59
C THR A 341 8.39 22.02 -6.34
N VAL A 342 7.07 21.92 -6.50
CA VAL A 342 6.15 21.62 -5.40
C VAL A 342 5.98 20.10 -5.29
N GLY A 343 6.65 19.49 -4.31
CA GLY A 343 6.62 18.05 -4.07
C GLY A 343 7.80 17.30 -4.70
N ALA A 344 7.54 16.17 -5.34
CA ALA A 344 8.52 15.46 -6.16
C ALA A 344 7.89 15.04 -7.48
N ASP A 345 8.65 15.20 -8.57
CA ASP A 345 8.21 14.95 -9.94
C ASP A 345 9.00 13.78 -10.55
N CYS A 346 8.37 13.01 -11.43
CA CYS A 346 8.89 11.73 -11.90
C CYS A 346 8.98 11.67 -13.42
N ASN A 347 10.22 11.60 -13.93
CA ASN A 347 10.51 11.64 -15.37
C ASN A 347 11.06 10.30 -15.85
N TYR A 348 10.70 9.90 -17.07
CA TYR A 348 11.15 8.64 -17.70
C TYR A 348 12.02 8.94 -18.92
N VAL A 349 13.22 8.37 -18.96
CA VAL A 349 14.15 8.50 -20.08
C VAL A 349 14.57 7.12 -20.55
N SER A 350 14.45 6.83 -21.85
CA SER A 350 15.02 5.60 -22.41
C SER A 350 16.54 5.74 -22.49
N ILE A 351 17.25 4.82 -21.85
CA ILE A 351 18.71 4.73 -21.85
C ILE A 351 19.15 3.36 -22.36
N LYS A 352 20.38 3.26 -22.85
CA LYS A 352 20.98 1.98 -23.23
C LYS A 352 22.15 1.68 -22.30
N VAL A 353 22.04 0.60 -21.55
CA VAL A 353 23.10 0.13 -20.65
C VAL A 353 23.75 -1.07 -21.32
N ARG A 354 25.01 -0.90 -21.75
CA ARG A 354 25.75 -1.85 -22.60
C ARG A 354 24.96 -2.17 -23.89
N SER A 355 24.44 -3.40 -24.01
CA SER A 355 23.69 -3.87 -25.18
C SER A 355 22.18 -3.95 -24.97
N ARG A 356 21.67 -3.59 -23.78
CA ARG A 356 20.24 -3.68 -23.43
C ARG A 356 19.64 -2.30 -23.22
N ASP A 357 18.41 -2.13 -23.67
CA ASP A 357 17.66 -0.91 -23.45
C ASP A 357 16.97 -0.98 -22.08
N PHE A 358 16.91 0.16 -21.38
CA PHE A 358 16.29 0.35 -20.07
C PHE A 358 15.48 1.65 -20.05
N LYS A 359 14.48 1.73 -19.19
CA LYS A 359 13.82 2.99 -18.80
C LYS A 359 14.45 3.49 -17.51
N LEU A 360 15.07 4.66 -17.52
CA LEU A 360 15.51 5.35 -16.31
C LEU A 360 14.36 6.21 -15.78
N MET A 361 13.84 5.86 -14.61
CA MET A 361 12.85 6.62 -13.87
C MET A 361 13.57 7.50 -12.85
N VAL A 362 13.58 8.81 -13.08
CA VAL A 362 14.27 9.78 -12.24
C VAL A 362 13.25 10.59 -11.43
N LEU A 363 13.39 10.56 -10.10
CA LEU A 363 12.61 11.38 -9.18
C LEU A 363 13.37 12.67 -8.84
N ASP A 364 12.85 13.82 -9.25
CA ASP A 364 13.31 15.15 -8.84
C ASP A 364 12.55 15.60 -7.60
N THR A 365 13.26 16.18 -6.63
CA THR A 365 12.67 16.57 -5.34
C THR A 365 12.73 18.08 -5.11
N SER A 366 11.72 18.63 -4.43
CA SER A 366 11.51 20.08 -4.21
C SER A 366 12.70 20.93 -3.76
N GLY A 367 13.74 20.38 -3.14
CA GLY A 367 14.78 21.18 -2.47
C GLY A 367 14.49 21.42 -0.98
N LEU A 368 13.42 20.84 -0.45
CA LEU A 368 13.01 20.96 0.95
C LEU A 368 13.69 19.92 1.86
N GLU A 369 14.70 19.20 1.38
CA GLU A 369 15.35 18.07 2.08
C GLU A 369 16.23 18.50 3.27
N LYS A 370 16.34 19.82 3.51
CA LYS A 370 16.71 20.36 4.84
C LYS A 370 15.76 19.86 5.96
N PHE A 371 14.56 19.44 5.59
CA PHE A 371 13.62 18.70 6.44
C PHE A 371 13.81 17.19 6.24
N GLN A 372 14.84 16.65 6.90
CA GLN A 372 15.31 15.26 6.72
C GLN A 372 14.23 14.18 6.90
N HIS A 373 13.20 14.45 7.70
CA HIS A 373 12.07 13.54 7.89
C HIS A 373 11.28 13.22 6.61
N LEU A 374 11.46 14.00 5.53
CA LEU A 374 10.86 13.75 4.22
C LEU A 374 11.72 12.84 3.32
N ILE A 375 13.02 12.68 3.60
CA ILE A 375 13.94 11.88 2.77
C ILE A 375 13.47 10.41 2.62
N PRO A 376 13.01 9.71 3.67
CA PRO A 376 12.52 8.32 3.55
C PRO A 376 11.37 8.13 2.55
N MET A 377 10.53 9.16 2.35
CA MET A 377 9.43 9.13 1.40
C MET A 377 9.93 9.13 -0.05
N PHE A 378 10.95 9.96 -0.36
CA PHE A 378 11.47 10.10 -1.72
C PHE A 378 12.33 8.90 -2.14
N ILE A 379 13.16 8.37 -1.23
CA ILE A 379 14.06 7.25 -1.57
C ILE A 379 13.38 5.90 -1.74
N ARG A 380 12.10 5.75 -1.35
CA ARG A 380 11.38 4.47 -1.34
C ARG A 380 11.48 3.71 -2.67
N GLY A 381 12.14 2.56 -2.65
CA GLY A 381 12.35 1.68 -3.81
C GLY A 381 13.32 2.22 -4.86
N SER A 382 14.10 3.27 -4.56
CA SER A 382 15.19 3.73 -5.43
C SER A 382 16.31 2.69 -5.43
N GLN A 383 16.94 2.48 -6.58
CA GLN A 383 18.08 1.58 -6.72
C GLN A 383 19.41 2.37 -6.72
N GLY A 384 19.36 3.65 -7.08
CA GLY A 384 20.47 4.57 -6.86
C GLY A 384 20.06 5.98 -6.51
N ILE A 385 21.00 6.75 -5.96
CA ILE A 385 20.82 8.12 -5.50
C ILE A 385 21.89 9.04 -6.11
N LEU A 386 21.45 10.16 -6.67
CA LEU A 386 22.33 11.27 -7.04
C LEU A 386 22.29 12.33 -5.94
N LEU A 387 23.44 12.62 -5.33
CA LEU A 387 23.62 13.60 -4.26
C LEU A 387 24.15 14.89 -4.87
N VAL A 388 23.26 15.85 -5.15
CA VAL A 388 23.56 17.06 -5.93
C VAL A 388 23.85 18.26 -5.02
N TYR A 389 24.97 18.93 -5.27
CA TYR A 389 25.31 20.22 -4.67
C TYR A 389 25.62 21.28 -5.75
N ASP A 390 25.69 22.55 -5.36
CA ASP A 390 26.10 23.66 -6.22
C ASP A 390 27.59 23.93 -5.99
N VAL A 391 28.43 23.76 -7.01
CA VAL A 391 29.90 23.90 -6.88
C VAL A 391 30.32 25.31 -6.44
N ASN A 392 29.44 26.29 -6.54
CA ASN A 392 29.66 27.68 -6.13
C ASN A 392 29.17 27.97 -4.70
N LYS A 393 28.70 26.96 -3.96
CA LYS A 393 28.12 27.09 -2.61
C LYS A 393 28.58 25.95 -1.68
N PRO A 394 29.69 26.11 -0.93
CA PRO A 394 30.25 25.09 -0.04
C PRO A 394 29.24 24.48 0.94
N PHE A 395 28.37 25.30 1.55
CA PHE A 395 27.29 24.84 2.44
C PHE A 395 26.35 23.78 1.80
N SER A 396 26.21 23.75 0.47
CA SER A 396 25.40 22.72 -0.21
C SER A 396 26.08 21.36 -0.29
N LEU A 397 27.40 21.28 -0.08
CA LEU A 397 28.18 20.05 0.05
C LEU A 397 28.19 19.56 1.52
N GLU A 398 28.29 20.48 2.49
CA GLU A 398 28.35 20.20 3.93
C GLU A 398 27.17 19.36 4.45
N VAL A 399 25.99 19.51 3.86
CA VAL A 399 24.75 18.78 4.23
C VAL A 399 24.65 17.35 3.69
N ILE A 400 25.52 16.96 2.75
CA ILE A 400 25.47 15.66 2.09
C ILE A 400 25.71 14.44 3.02
N PRO A 401 26.62 14.47 4.03
CA PRO A 401 26.87 13.31 4.88
C PRO A 401 25.65 12.96 5.74
N GLU A 402 24.92 13.99 6.17
CA GLU A 402 23.70 13.86 6.96
C GLU A 402 22.55 13.28 6.12
N MET A 403 22.40 13.75 4.87
CA MET A 403 21.48 13.14 3.91
C MET A 403 21.84 11.67 3.67
N LEU A 404 23.11 11.36 3.38
CA LEU A 404 23.58 9.99 3.14
C LEU A 404 23.32 9.08 4.35
N HIS A 405 23.52 9.56 5.58
CA HIS A 405 23.19 8.82 6.80
C HIS A 405 21.68 8.51 6.90
N VAL A 406 20.81 9.48 6.64
CA VAL A 406 19.34 9.26 6.64
C VAL A 406 18.94 8.27 5.54
N VAL A 407 19.55 8.36 4.35
CA VAL A 407 19.24 7.45 3.24
C VAL A 407 19.67 6.02 3.55
N THR A 408 20.94 5.81 3.91
CA THR A 408 21.49 4.48 4.24
C THR A 408 20.77 3.81 5.41
N LYS A 409 20.34 4.58 6.41
CA LYS A 409 19.54 4.08 7.54
C LYS A 409 18.13 3.61 7.14
N ASN A 410 17.49 4.25 6.17
CA ASN A 410 16.09 3.99 5.80
C ASN A 410 15.93 3.15 4.53
N ALA A 411 16.99 2.98 3.73
CA ALA A 411 17.02 2.18 2.51
C ALA A 411 18.42 1.57 2.30
N PRO A 412 18.80 0.56 3.12
CA PRO A 412 20.12 -0.08 3.04
C PRO A 412 20.36 -0.86 1.73
N ASP A 413 19.30 -1.20 0.99
CA ASP A 413 19.38 -1.99 -0.25
C ASP A 413 19.79 -1.18 -1.50
N ILE A 414 19.98 0.14 -1.37
CA ILE A 414 20.39 1.03 -2.48
C ILE A 414 21.77 0.61 -2.97
N LYS A 415 21.90 0.36 -4.28
CA LYS A 415 23.09 -0.20 -4.91
C LYS A 415 24.14 0.85 -5.25
N SER A 416 23.72 2.04 -5.69
CA SER A 416 24.67 3.08 -6.10
C SER A 416 24.36 4.47 -5.56
N PHE A 417 25.41 5.15 -5.10
CA PHE A 417 25.40 6.54 -4.67
C PHE A 417 26.44 7.30 -5.49
N ILE A 418 26.11 8.48 -6.02
CA ILE A 418 27.06 9.32 -6.77
C ILE A 418 26.93 10.77 -6.29
N LEU A 419 28.06 11.40 -5.98
CA LEU A 419 28.15 12.83 -5.67
C LEU A 419 28.21 13.64 -6.97
N VAL A 420 27.38 14.67 -7.07
CA VAL A 420 27.20 15.47 -8.28
C VAL A 420 27.40 16.96 -7.99
N GLY A 421 28.52 17.52 -8.45
CA GLY A 421 28.77 18.96 -8.37
C GLY A 421 28.15 19.68 -9.57
N ASN A 422 27.01 20.35 -9.38
CA ASN A 422 26.30 21.03 -10.47
C ASN A 422 26.66 22.52 -10.59
N LYS A 423 26.40 23.09 -11.77
CA LYS A 423 26.70 24.48 -12.19
C LYS A 423 28.18 24.81 -12.37
N ALA A 424 28.95 23.84 -12.88
CA ALA A 424 30.36 24.01 -13.26
C ALA A 424 30.59 24.98 -14.46
N ASP A 425 29.54 25.67 -14.95
CA ASP A 425 29.62 26.74 -15.96
C ASP A 425 29.63 28.16 -15.37
N LEU A 426 29.30 28.31 -14.09
CA LEU A 426 29.28 29.61 -13.40
C LEU A 426 30.64 29.98 -12.78
N THR A 427 31.68 29.20 -13.08
CA THR A 427 33.06 29.37 -12.64
C THR A 427 33.74 30.55 -13.34
N GLU A 428 33.34 31.77 -13.00
CA GLU A 428 34.16 32.97 -13.24
C GLU A 428 35.46 32.91 -12.41
N ARG A 429 36.47 32.14 -12.88
CA ARG A 429 37.93 32.31 -12.64
C ARG A 429 38.73 31.14 -13.22
N LYS A 430 39.63 31.45 -14.16
CA LYS A 430 40.54 30.50 -14.87
C LYS A 430 41.66 29.88 -14.00
N GLN A 431 41.52 29.87 -12.68
CA GLN A 431 42.47 29.26 -11.73
C GLN A 431 41.78 28.45 -10.61
N SER A 432 40.45 28.54 -10.43
CA SER A 432 39.73 27.86 -9.34
C SER A 432 39.10 26.52 -9.74
N GLU A 433 38.98 26.19 -11.03
CA GLU A 433 38.45 24.89 -11.50
C GLU A 433 39.22 23.70 -10.90
N LEU A 434 40.55 23.82 -10.81
CA LEU A 434 41.44 22.81 -10.20
C LEU A 434 41.32 22.68 -8.68
N VAL A 435 40.65 23.63 -7.99
CA VAL A 435 40.49 23.63 -6.53
C VAL A 435 39.13 23.08 -6.15
N VAL A 436 38.06 23.53 -6.81
CA VAL A 436 36.68 23.10 -6.53
C VAL A 436 36.46 21.64 -6.94
N SER A 437 37.02 21.22 -8.08
CA SER A 437 36.99 19.82 -8.51
C SER A 437 37.72 18.90 -7.52
N LYS A 438 38.84 19.35 -6.93
CA LYS A 438 39.58 18.60 -5.90
C LYS A 438 38.82 18.51 -4.57
N GLU A 439 38.09 19.55 -4.18
CA GLU A 439 37.31 19.55 -2.95
C GLU A 439 36.17 18.53 -3.01
N GLY A 440 35.39 18.55 -4.10
CA GLY A 440 34.33 17.56 -4.34
C GLY A 440 34.87 16.13 -4.48
N GLU A 441 35.99 15.96 -5.17
CA GLU A 441 36.65 14.65 -5.34
C GLU A 441 37.19 14.09 -4.01
N GLN A 442 37.88 14.91 -3.21
CA GLN A 442 38.37 14.51 -1.88
C GLN A 442 37.22 14.18 -0.92
N PHE A 443 36.13 14.95 -0.99
CA PHE A 443 34.93 14.71 -0.18
C PHE A 443 34.27 13.38 -0.54
N ALA A 444 34.15 13.07 -1.83
CA ALA A 444 33.59 11.81 -2.31
C ALA A 444 34.49 10.60 -1.97
N GLN A 445 35.82 10.75 -2.06
CA GLN A 445 36.79 9.75 -1.59
C GLN A 445 36.60 9.44 -0.10
N ASN A 446 36.42 10.46 0.74
CA ASN A 446 36.17 10.28 2.18
C ASN A 446 34.84 9.54 2.48
N LEU A 447 33.85 9.65 1.58
CA LEU A 447 32.57 8.94 1.67
C LEU A 447 32.57 7.58 0.95
N GLY A 448 33.61 7.24 0.19
CA GLY A 448 33.69 6.00 -0.59
C GLY A 448 32.75 5.95 -1.80
N ILE A 449 32.33 7.10 -2.35
CA ILE A 449 31.38 7.17 -3.48
C ILE A 449 31.99 7.87 -4.71
N PRO A 450 31.58 7.54 -5.95
CA PRO A 450 32.01 8.26 -7.15
C PRO A 450 31.60 9.75 -7.16
N PHE A 451 32.41 10.59 -7.81
CA PHE A 451 32.17 12.02 -8.01
C PHE A 451 32.10 12.40 -9.50
N ILE A 452 31.24 13.35 -9.84
CA ILE A 452 31.21 13.96 -11.17
C ILE A 452 30.71 15.41 -11.12
N GLU A 453 31.42 16.33 -11.79
CA GLU A 453 30.92 17.69 -12.02
C GLU A 453 30.02 17.74 -13.25
N THR A 454 28.91 18.49 -13.16
CA THR A 454 27.93 18.70 -14.23
C THR A 454 27.61 20.17 -14.44
N SER A 455 27.10 20.51 -15.62
CA SER A 455 26.46 21.81 -15.88
C SER A 455 25.17 21.59 -16.65
N ALA A 456 24.04 21.76 -15.95
CA ALA A 456 22.72 21.75 -16.56
C ALA A 456 22.56 22.78 -17.71
N LYS A 457 23.31 23.89 -17.66
CA LYS A 457 23.27 24.97 -18.65
C LYS A 457 23.99 24.63 -19.95
N SER A 458 25.17 24.01 -19.87
CA SER A 458 26.00 23.66 -21.03
C SER A 458 25.85 22.22 -21.49
N GLY A 459 25.17 21.37 -20.71
CA GLY A 459 25.10 19.93 -20.94
C GLY A 459 26.34 19.14 -20.49
N LYS A 460 27.42 19.81 -20.04
CA LYS A 460 28.68 19.17 -19.58
C LYS A 460 28.34 18.06 -18.57
N ASN A 461 28.73 16.83 -18.92
CA ASN A 461 28.56 15.60 -18.12
C ASN A 461 27.12 15.23 -17.69
N VAL A 462 26.08 15.95 -18.12
CA VAL A 462 24.70 15.72 -17.67
C VAL A 462 24.22 14.32 -18.05
N ARG A 463 24.41 13.93 -19.31
CA ARG A 463 24.10 12.56 -19.76
C ARG A 463 24.97 11.51 -19.08
N LYS A 464 26.26 11.80 -18.91
CA LYS A 464 27.25 10.89 -18.32
C LYS A 464 26.92 10.50 -16.88
N VAL A 465 26.39 11.39 -16.04
CA VAL A 465 26.05 11.03 -14.64
C VAL A 465 24.87 10.04 -14.56
N PHE A 466 23.87 10.18 -15.44
CA PHE A 466 22.72 9.28 -15.50
C PHE A 466 23.07 7.92 -16.13
N GLU A 467 24.00 7.89 -17.08
CA GLU A 467 24.55 6.65 -17.63
C GLU A 467 25.42 5.92 -16.59
N MET A 468 26.30 6.64 -15.88
CA MET A 468 27.20 6.08 -14.85
C MET A 468 26.44 5.44 -13.68
N ILE A 469 25.36 6.05 -13.19
CA ILE A 469 24.56 5.43 -12.13
C ILE A 469 23.78 4.20 -12.62
N ALA A 470 23.34 4.20 -13.87
CA ALA A 470 22.65 3.05 -14.46
C ALA A 470 23.62 1.87 -14.71
N GLU A 471 24.86 2.14 -15.11
CA GLU A 471 25.92 1.13 -15.21
C GLU A 471 26.30 0.55 -13.84
N ASN A 472 26.52 1.39 -12.83
CA ASN A 472 26.80 0.92 -11.46
C ASN A 472 25.68 0.03 -10.92
N ILE A 473 24.41 0.44 -11.09
CA ILE A 473 23.26 -0.38 -10.68
C ILE A 473 23.23 -1.70 -11.46
N TYR A 474 23.52 -1.67 -12.77
CA TYR A 474 23.52 -2.84 -13.65
C TYR A 474 24.56 -3.89 -13.24
N ASP A 475 25.75 -3.47 -12.81
CA ASP A 475 26.82 -4.38 -12.40
C ASP A 475 26.54 -5.14 -11.10
N ASP A 476 25.67 -4.58 -10.25
CA ASP A 476 25.14 -5.26 -9.06
C ASP A 476 23.88 -6.12 -9.33
N LEU A 477 23.42 -6.23 -10.57
CA LEU A 477 22.27 -7.09 -10.93
C LEU A 477 22.72 -8.50 -11.29
N ASP A 478 22.11 -9.51 -10.64
CA ASP A 478 22.10 -10.84 -11.24
C ASP A 478 21.32 -10.78 -12.55
N LEU A 479 21.88 -11.34 -13.63
CA LEU A 479 21.24 -11.35 -14.94
C LEU A 479 19.96 -12.21 -14.97
N SER A 480 19.70 -13.04 -13.95
CA SER A 480 18.38 -13.66 -13.73
C SER A 480 17.34 -12.75 -13.05
N ASP A 481 17.74 -11.66 -12.38
CA ASP A 481 16.81 -10.72 -11.75
C ASP A 481 16.20 -9.71 -12.72
N ILE A 482 16.66 -9.68 -13.98
CA ILE A 482 16.11 -8.80 -15.02
C ILE A 482 14.63 -9.14 -15.33
N ASP A 483 14.19 -10.38 -15.08
CA ASP A 483 12.76 -10.75 -15.12
C ASP A 483 11.95 -10.06 -14.00
N THR A 484 12.57 -9.76 -12.86
CA THR A 484 11.97 -9.04 -11.73
C THR A 484 11.78 -7.54 -12.06
N PHE A 485 12.65 -6.96 -12.90
CA PHE A 485 12.55 -5.55 -13.32
C PHE A 485 11.31 -5.24 -14.17
N ILE A 486 10.82 -6.20 -14.95
CA ILE A 486 9.58 -6.05 -15.74
C ILE A 486 8.36 -5.96 -14.80
N SER A 487 8.42 -6.59 -13.62
CA SER A 487 7.28 -6.65 -12.71
C SER A 487 6.89 -5.30 -12.11
N ASN A 488 7.84 -4.38 -11.87
CA ASN A 488 7.57 -3.09 -11.22
C ASN A 488 7.09 -2.01 -12.19
N ALA A 489 7.38 -2.12 -13.50
CA ALA A 489 7.00 -1.12 -14.51
C ALA A 489 5.48 -0.99 -14.75
N ARG A 490 4.67 -1.96 -14.31
CA ARG A 490 3.20 -1.96 -14.51
C ARG A 490 2.38 -1.16 -13.50
N ARG A 491 2.98 -0.27 -12.69
CA ARG A 491 2.23 0.70 -11.87
C ARG A 491 2.19 2.11 -12.46
N ASP A 492 3.14 2.48 -13.32
CA ASP A 492 3.28 3.85 -13.83
C ASP A 492 3.58 3.86 -15.34
N ALA A 493 2.53 3.91 -16.16
CA ALA A 493 2.65 4.07 -17.61
C ALA A 493 1.44 4.82 -18.20
N ILE A 494 1.53 6.15 -18.20
CA ILE A 494 0.72 7.01 -19.09
C ILE A 494 1.41 7.02 -20.45
N THR A 495 0.64 7.02 -21.54
CA THR A 495 1.15 7.44 -22.87
C THR A 495 0.08 8.26 -23.57
N VAL A 496 0.49 9.40 -24.10
CA VAL A 496 -0.34 10.48 -24.66
C VAL A 496 -0.48 10.33 -26.18
N MET A 497 -1.61 10.74 -26.74
CA MET A 497 -1.73 11.18 -28.15
C MET A 497 -2.72 12.35 -28.27
N ASN A 498 -2.57 13.15 -29.34
CA ASN A 498 -3.22 14.45 -29.55
C ASN A 498 -4.24 14.39 -30.73
N ASP A 499 -4.98 15.43 -31.16
CA ASP A 499 -5.13 16.87 -30.84
C ASP A 499 -6.52 17.36 -31.38
N PRO A 500 -6.79 18.65 -31.66
CA PRO A 500 -7.29 19.73 -30.80
C PRO A 500 -8.82 20.02 -31.03
N PRO A 501 -9.33 21.26 -31.08
CA PRO A 501 -9.98 21.95 -29.96
C PRO A 501 -11.51 22.20 -30.14
N ARG A 502 -12.19 22.52 -29.02
CA ARG A 502 -13.50 23.22 -28.79
C ARG A 502 -14.15 22.62 -27.52
N GLU A 503 -14.93 23.32 -26.70
CA GLU A 503 -15.45 24.70 -26.75
C GLU A 503 -15.55 25.30 -25.33
N GLN A 504 -15.97 26.56 -25.21
CA GLN A 504 -15.94 27.34 -23.96
C GLN A 504 -17.03 26.93 -22.93
N ASN A 505 -16.96 27.55 -21.74
CA ASN A 505 -18.00 27.62 -20.69
C ASN A 505 -18.16 26.41 -19.75
N PHE A 506 -17.21 26.22 -18.82
CA PHE A 506 -17.53 25.65 -17.49
C PHE A 506 -16.59 26.06 -16.33
N LEU A 507 -15.71 27.07 -16.51
CA LEU A 507 -14.66 27.41 -15.53
C LEU A 507 -15.00 28.53 -14.53
N GLU A 508 -16.19 29.13 -14.60
CA GLU A 508 -16.57 30.25 -13.71
C GLU A 508 -17.40 29.85 -12.47
N GLN A 509 -17.80 28.57 -12.31
CA GLN A 509 -18.71 28.16 -11.22
C GLN A 509 -18.10 27.28 -10.10
N ILE A 510 -16.78 27.01 -10.11
CA ILE A 510 -16.11 26.25 -9.04
C ILE A 510 -14.87 26.99 -8.50
N GLY A 511 -14.95 28.32 -8.40
CA GLY A 511 -13.94 29.16 -7.75
C GLY A 511 -14.11 29.25 -6.22
N ASP A 512 -15.34 29.30 -5.73
CA ASP A 512 -15.62 29.73 -4.34
C ASP A 512 -15.85 28.59 -3.32
N TYR A 513 -16.00 27.35 -3.77
CA TYR A 513 -16.33 26.22 -2.87
C TYR A 513 -15.17 25.72 -1.99
N PHE A 514 -13.94 26.19 -2.20
CA PHE A 514 -12.74 25.65 -1.52
C PHE A 514 -12.22 26.46 -0.31
N ARG A 515 -12.96 27.47 0.18
CA ARG A 515 -12.54 28.25 1.38
C ARG A 515 -13.36 28.03 2.65
N SER A 516 -14.54 27.41 2.57
CA SER A 516 -15.45 27.26 3.72
C SER A 516 -15.10 26.09 4.64
N GLY A 517 -14.67 24.95 4.09
CA GLY A 517 -14.41 23.72 4.86
C GLY A 517 -13.30 23.84 5.93
N TRP A 518 -12.28 24.67 5.67
CA TRP A 518 -11.13 24.83 6.58
C TRP A 518 -11.49 25.56 7.89
N ASN A 519 -12.48 26.45 7.85
CA ASN A 519 -12.91 27.22 9.02
C ASN A 519 -13.86 26.44 9.93
N TRP A 520 -14.68 25.54 9.37
CA TRP A 520 -15.48 24.59 10.17
C TRP A 520 -14.55 23.63 10.95
N PHE A 521 -13.47 23.17 10.30
CA PHE A 521 -12.49 22.26 10.90
C PHE A 521 -11.83 22.82 12.17
N LYS A 522 -11.50 24.12 12.22
CA LYS A 522 -10.91 24.75 13.42
C LYS A 522 -11.86 24.88 14.60
N GLY A 523 -13.18 24.86 14.38
CA GLY A 523 -14.17 25.07 15.46
C GLY A 523 -14.31 23.89 16.43
N ILE A 524 -14.00 22.67 15.97
CA ILE A 524 -14.27 21.42 16.71
C ILE A 524 -13.05 20.97 17.55
N PHE A 525 -11.82 21.26 17.10
CA PHE A 525 -10.59 20.78 17.76
C PHE A 525 -10.06 21.67 18.91
N ASN A 526 -10.72 22.78 19.24
CA ASN A 526 -10.33 23.70 20.33
C ASN A 526 -11.25 23.63 21.56
N ARG A 527 -11.98 22.52 21.76
CA ARG A 527 -12.68 22.20 23.02
C ARG A 527 -12.47 20.74 23.39
N GLY A 528 -11.43 20.51 24.18
CA GLY A 528 -10.99 19.23 24.73
C GLY A 528 -9.78 19.47 25.60
#